data_AF-A0AAV2JPE5-F1
#
_entry.id   AF-A0AAV2JPE5-F1
#
_cell.length_a   1.000
_cell.length_b   1.000
_cell.length_c   1.000
_cell.angle_alpha   90.00
_cell.angle_beta   90.00
_cell.angle_gamma   90.00
#
_symmetry.space_group_name_H-M   'P 1'
#
loop_
_entity.id
_entity.type
_entity.pdbx_description
1 polymer ?
#
loop_
_entity_poly.entity_id
_entity_poly.type
_entity_poly.pdbx_seq_one_letter_code
_entity_poly.pdbx_strand_id
1 'polypeptide(L)'
;MTEPSTDQFGIPLSSLRLLVSPLRLMSAALWGIVQHRAVKHYGLLEDFITAVHDNIPGVISHSERLHILMGLRAKTVLEMWNHDDLCNRHNIEPLLSKMDDLMKKDDGESQSKWKAFTQVVYSMLDNPGKLEMSDQKSLLSEFDSTFDSSLQTLVTKFFLTLDSILPVPSLDQTSLWLRLCPSVLKECEDILDQPEPLSNLLQHHKQNSTFSTGLYSSGSLPGFSDLPDQQTGQRIVLRQWKSLFLLTTKPLTSMMS
;
A
#
# COMPACT_ATOMS: atom_id res chain seq x y z
N MET A 1 18.76 -15.63 29.96
CA MET A 1 19.03 -14.96 28.67
C MET A 1 17.80 -14.16 28.34
N THR A 2 17.97 -12.85 28.33
CA THR A 2 16.91 -11.85 28.33
C THR A 2 16.46 -11.63 26.89
N GLU A 3 15.17 -11.85 26.62
CA GLU A 3 14.49 -11.45 25.38
C GLU A 3 14.73 -9.95 25.11
N PRO A 4 15.09 -9.53 23.89
CA PRO A 4 15.14 -8.12 23.55
C PRO A 4 13.72 -7.58 23.44
N SER A 5 13.33 -6.76 24.42
CA SER A 5 12.10 -5.97 24.44
C SER A 5 12.00 -5.06 23.21
N THR A 6 11.14 -5.44 22.27
CA THR A 6 10.71 -4.65 21.10
C THR A 6 9.67 -3.59 21.48
N ASP A 7 9.96 -2.74 22.46
CA ASP A 7 9.22 -1.49 22.66
C ASP A 7 9.97 -0.34 21.98
N GLN A 8 9.93 -0.33 20.64
CA GLN A 8 10.41 0.81 19.84
C GLN A 8 9.22 1.66 19.38
N PHE A 9 8.93 2.72 20.14
CA PHE A 9 8.44 4.04 19.67
C PHE A 9 7.37 4.08 18.56
N GLY A 10 6.37 3.19 18.55
CA GLY A 10 5.26 3.25 17.62
C GLY A 10 4.11 4.13 18.14
N ILE A 11 3.65 5.11 17.36
CA ILE A 11 2.38 5.80 17.64
C ILE A 11 1.24 4.76 17.55
N PRO A 12 0.36 4.63 18.57
CA PRO A 12 -0.78 3.72 18.49
C PRO A 12 -1.67 4.02 17.28
N LEU A 13 -2.31 3.00 16.70
CA LEU A 13 -3.17 3.18 15.52
C LEU A 13 -4.31 4.18 15.78
N SER A 14 -4.87 4.20 16.99
CA SER A 14 -5.89 5.17 17.40
C SER A 14 -5.37 6.61 17.30
N SER A 15 -4.14 6.86 17.72
CA SER A 15 -3.46 8.16 17.61
C SER A 15 -3.08 8.51 16.17
N LEU A 16 -2.63 7.53 15.36
CA LEU A 16 -2.31 7.75 13.94
C LEU A 16 -3.53 8.19 13.13
N ARG A 17 -4.73 7.69 13.44
CA ARG A 17 -5.99 8.07 12.77
C ARG A 17 -6.35 9.55 12.94
N LEU A 18 -5.84 10.21 13.97
CA LEU A 18 -6.02 11.65 14.18
C LEU A 18 -5.09 12.50 13.28
N LEU A 19 -3.98 11.93 12.82
CA LEU A 19 -2.97 12.63 12.02
C LEU A 19 -3.05 12.29 10.53
N VAL A 20 -3.34 11.03 10.22
CA VAL A 20 -3.30 10.49 8.86
C VAL A 20 -4.72 10.11 8.45
N SER A 21 -5.17 10.60 7.29
CA SER A 21 -6.50 10.28 6.78
C SER A 21 -6.70 8.76 6.64
N PRO A 22 -7.92 8.24 6.83
CA PRO A 22 -8.19 6.80 6.72
C PRO A 22 -7.72 6.20 5.39
N LEU A 23 -7.90 6.94 4.29
CA LEU A 23 -7.46 6.51 2.97
C LEU A 23 -5.93 6.37 2.90
N ARG A 24 -5.17 7.34 3.46
CA ARG A 24 -3.71 7.28 3.45
C ARG A 24 -3.17 6.17 4.36
N LEU A 25 -3.82 5.91 5.49
CA LEU A 25 -3.49 4.75 6.34
C LEU A 25 -3.69 3.43 5.58
N MET A 26 -4.82 3.29 4.89
CA MET A 26 -5.10 2.12 4.07
C MET A 26 -4.08 1.99 2.94
N SER A 27 -3.80 3.05 2.19
CA SER A 27 -2.80 3.06 1.13
C SER A 27 -1.41 2.67 1.63
N ALA A 28 -0.98 3.18 2.78
CA ALA A 28 0.31 2.82 3.38
C ALA A 28 0.38 1.33 3.79
N ALA A 29 -0.70 0.80 4.39
CA ALA A 29 -0.77 -0.61 4.75
C ALA A 29 -0.75 -1.53 3.51
N LEU A 30 -1.55 -1.20 2.49
CA LEU A 30 -1.62 -1.95 1.24
C LEU A 30 -0.34 -1.87 0.41
N TRP A 31 0.32 -0.71 0.43
CA TRP A 31 1.66 -0.54 -0.13
C TRP A 31 2.67 -1.47 0.56
N GLY A 32 2.62 -1.56 1.89
CA GLY A 32 3.46 -2.44 2.69
C GLY A 32 3.30 -3.93 2.37
N ILE A 33 2.12 -4.38 1.91
CA ILE A 33 1.87 -5.77 1.54
C ILE A 33 2.86 -6.26 0.48
N VAL A 34 3.15 -5.47 -0.56
CA VAL A 34 4.08 -5.86 -1.63
C VAL A 34 5.53 -5.67 -1.21
N GLN A 35 5.81 -4.67 -0.39
CA GLN A 35 7.15 -4.43 0.16
C GLN A 35 7.63 -5.61 1.03
N HIS A 36 6.73 -6.14 1.86
CA HIS A 36 7.02 -7.25 2.76
C HIS A 36 6.63 -8.63 2.19
N ARG A 37 6.23 -8.70 0.92
CA ARG A 37 5.79 -9.93 0.25
C ARG A 37 4.74 -10.69 1.07
N ALA A 38 3.79 -9.97 1.65
CA ALA A 38 2.73 -10.53 2.47
C ALA A 38 1.64 -11.16 1.60
N VAL A 39 1.97 -12.25 0.90
CA VAL A 39 1.15 -12.91 -0.14
C VAL A 39 -0.27 -13.22 0.35
N LYS A 40 -0.43 -13.57 1.63
CA LYS A 40 -1.73 -13.82 2.27
C LYS A 40 -2.71 -12.66 2.17
N HIS A 41 -2.21 -11.43 1.95
CA HIS A 41 -3.02 -10.22 1.85
C HIS A 41 -3.13 -9.67 0.42
N TYR A 42 -2.61 -10.38 -0.59
CA TYR A 42 -2.64 -9.91 -1.99
C TYR A 42 -4.06 -9.76 -2.54
N GLY A 43 -5.03 -10.57 -2.05
CA GLY A 43 -6.44 -10.40 -2.39
C GLY A 43 -7.00 -9.03 -1.98
N LEU A 44 -6.61 -8.51 -0.82
CA LEU A 44 -7.04 -7.20 -0.34
C LEU A 44 -6.50 -6.07 -1.23
N LEU A 45 -5.24 -6.19 -1.67
CA LEU A 45 -4.64 -5.23 -2.59
C LEU A 45 -5.33 -5.26 -3.97
N GLU A 46 -5.65 -6.45 -4.48
CA GLU A 46 -6.39 -6.62 -5.73
C GLU A 46 -7.76 -5.93 -5.68
N ASP A 47 -8.51 -6.15 -4.59
CA ASP A 47 -9.85 -5.56 -4.43
C ASP A 47 -9.77 -4.03 -4.35
N PHE A 48 -8.76 -3.51 -3.65
CA PHE A 48 -8.52 -2.06 -3.58
C PHE A 48 -8.18 -1.46 -4.96
N ILE A 49 -7.24 -2.06 -5.70
CA ILE A 49 -6.85 -1.59 -7.03
C ILE A 49 -8.04 -1.64 -7.99
N THR A 50 -8.84 -2.70 -7.92
CA THR A 50 -10.06 -2.84 -8.71
C THR A 50 -11.07 -1.73 -8.39
N ALA A 51 -11.36 -1.51 -7.10
CA ALA A 51 -12.29 -0.46 -6.68
C ALA A 51 -11.82 0.94 -7.11
N VAL A 52 -10.52 1.24 -6.95
CA VAL A 52 -9.95 2.53 -7.37
C VAL A 52 -10.02 2.69 -8.89
N HIS A 53 -9.60 1.69 -9.66
CA HIS A 53 -9.63 1.77 -11.12
C HIS A 53 -11.05 1.92 -11.67
N ASP A 54 -12.03 1.23 -11.08
CA ASP A 54 -13.42 1.26 -11.56
C ASP A 54 -14.12 2.60 -11.25
N ASN A 55 -13.71 3.30 -10.18
CA ASN A 55 -14.28 4.60 -9.82
C ASN A 55 -13.46 5.81 -10.32
N ILE A 56 -12.15 5.65 -10.47
CA ILE A 56 -11.21 6.71 -10.89
C ILE A 56 -10.40 6.16 -12.07
N PRO A 57 -10.97 6.18 -13.29
CA PRO A 57 -10.22 5.79 -14.47
C PRO A 57 -9.02 6.74 -14.67
N GLY A 58 -7.86 6.18 -15.02
CA GLY A 58 -6.65 6.96 -15.30
C GLY A 58 -5.59 6.97 -14.18
N VAL A 59 -5.86 6.35 -13.01
CA VAL A 59 -4.80 6.12 -11.99
C VAL A 59 -3.72 5.19 -12.53
N ILE A 60 -4.14 4.13 -13.22
CA ILE A 60 -3.29 3.21 -13.98
C ILE A 60 -4.03 2.83 -15.26
N SER A 61 -3.30 2.41 -16.29
CA SER A 61 -3.90 1.88 -17.52
C SER A 61 -4.52 0.49 -17.29
N HIS A 62 -5.41 0.07 -18.20
CA HIS A 62 -5.99 -1.27 -18.16
C HIS A 62 -4.92 -2.37 -18.22
N SER A 63 -3.91 -2.20 -19.08
CA SER A 63 -2.79 -3.14 -19.19
C SER A 63 -1.98 -3.23 -17.89
N GLU A 64 -1.67 -2.09 -17.25
CA GLU A 64 -0.96 -2.09 -15.95
C GLU A 64 -1.78 -2.75 -14.84
N ARG A 65 -3.10 -2.52 -14.81
CA ARG A 65 -4.00 -3.23 -13.90
C ARG A 65 -3.90 -4.73 -14.13
N LEU A 66 -4.02 -5.20 -15.37
CA LEU A 66 -3.92 -6.63 -15.69
C LEU A 66 -2.58 -7.20 -15.22
N HIS A 67 -1.47 -6.54 -15.49
CA HIS A 67 -0.15 -6.99 -15.05
C HIS A 67 -0.03 -7.08 -13.52
N ILE A 68 -0.54 -6.10 -12.77
CA ILE A 68 -0.54 -6.16 -11.31
C ILE A 68 -1.37 -7.36 -10.83
N LEU A 69 -2.60 -7.50 -11.32
CA LEU A 69 -3.50 -8.57 -10.89
C LEU A 69 -2.95 -9.95 -11.26
N MET A 70 -2.42 -10.11 -12.47
CA MET A 70 -1.73 -11.34 -12.90
C MET A 70 -0.62 -11.68 -11.93
N GLY A 71 0.21 -10.69 -11.55
CA GLY A 71 1.37 -10.97 -10.72
C GLY A 71 1.07 -11.25 -9.25
N LEU A 72 0.06 -10.57 -8.69
CA LEU A 72 -0.44 -10.90 -7.35
C LEU A 72 -0.99 -12.33 -7.32
N ARG A 73 -1.77 -12.73 -8.33
CA ARG A 73 -2.34 -14.07 -8.37
C ARG A 73 -1.32 -15.15 -8.66
N ALA A 74 -0.42 -14.92 -9.59
CA ALA A 74 0.67 -15.86 -9.86
C ALA A 74 1.47 -16.12 -8.58
N LYS A 75 1.89 -15.06 -7.86
CA LYS A 75 2.59 -15.20 -6.57
C LYS A 75 1.76 -15.92 -5.51
N THR A 76 0.44 -15.72 -5.50
CA THR A 76 -0.46 -16.44 -4.58
C THR A 76 -0.49 -17.94 -4.88
N VAL A 77 -0.59 -18.32 -6.15
CA VAL A 77 -0.54 -19.72 -6.59
C VAL A 77 0.83 -20.34 -6.31
N LEU A 78 1.92 -19.61 -6.56
CA LEU A 78 3.29 -20.07 -6.26
C LEU A 78 3.50 -20.28 -4.77
N GLU A 79 3.00 -19.38 -3.92
CA GLU A 79 3.07 -19.54 -2.47
C GLU A 79 2.27 -20.76 -2.02
N MET A 80 1.07 -20.98 -2.59
CA MET A 80 0.29 -22.20 -2.31
C MET A 80 1.05 -23.46 -2.72
N TRP A 81 1.79 -23.47 -3.83
CA TRP A 81 2.65 -24.61 -4.21
C TRP A 81 3.80 -24.87 -3.23
N ASN A 82 4.34 -23.85 -2.59
CA ASN A 82 5.38 -24.03 -1.56
C ASN A 82 4.83 -24.65 -0.26
N HIS A 83 3.51 -24.61 -0.06
CA HIS A 83 2.82 -25.17 1.10
C HIS A 83 1.91 -26.32 0.65
N ASP A 84 2.44 -27.54 0.65
CA ASP A 84 1.81 -28.75 0.09
C ASP A 84 0.32 -28.96 0.44
N ASP A 85 -0.14 -28.52 1.60
CA ASP A 85 -1.53 -28.66 2.06
C ASP A 85 -2.55 -27.74 1.36
N LEU A 86 -2.09 -26.62 0.77
CA LEU A 86 -2.98 -25.59 0.19
C LEU A 86 -3.12 -25.71 -1.32
N CYS A 87 -2.20 -26.42 -1.98
CA CYS A 87 -2.19 -26.54 -3.42
C CYS A 87 -3.12 -27.65 -3.93
N ASN A 88 -4.39 -27.30 -4.11
CA ASN A 88 -5.36 -28.17 -4.77
C ASN A 88 -6.21 -27.38 -5.77
N ARG A 89 -6.85 -28.12 -6.68
CA ARG A 89 -7.72 -27.56 -7.72
C ARG A 89 -8.81 -26.66 -7.16
N HIS A 90 -9.42 -27.04 -6.03
CA HIS A 90 -10.52 -26.29 -5.43
C HIS A 90 -10.12 -24.90 -4.94
N ASN A 91 -8.88 -24.73 -4.48
CA ASN A 91 -8.35 -23.45 -4.02
C ASN A 91 -7.83 -22.58 -5.17
N ILE A 92 -7.26 -23.20 -6.21
CA ILE A 92 -6.61 -22.49 -7.32
C ILE A 92 -7.61 -22.08 -8.40
N GLU A 93 -8.58 -22.92 -8.73
CA GLU A 93 -9.55 -22.67 -9.80
C GLU A 93 -10.33 -21.35 -9.64
N PRO A 94 -10.81 -20.95 -8.43
CA PRO A 94 -11.44 -19.65 -8.23
C PRO A 94 -10.50 -18.46 -8.48
N LEU A 95 -9.21 -18.62 -8.14
CA LEU A 95 -8.19 -17.59 -8.40
C LEU A 95 -7.92 -17.45 -9.89
N LEU A 96 -8.03 -18.53 -10.67
CA LEU A 96 -7.79 -18.47 -12.10
C LEU A 96 -9.00 -17.95 -12.88
N SER A 97 -10.20 -18.44 -12.54
CA SER A 97 -11.45 -18.10 -13.24
C SER A 97 -11.80 -16.61 -13.19
N LYS A 98 -11.62 -15.96 -12.02
CA LYS A 98 -11.83 -14.50 -11.87
C LYS A 98 -10.93 -13.70 -12.82
N MET A 99 -9.79 -14.26 -13.27
CA MET A 99 -8.86 -13.55 -14.15
C MET A 99 -9.24 -13.78 -15.60
N ASP A 100 -9.68 -14.99 -15.94
CA ASP A 100 -10.18 -15.31 -17.28
C ASP A 100 -11.33 -14.38 -17.67
N ASP A 101 -12.24 -14.07 -16.74
CA ASP A 101 -13.33 -13.13 -16.97
C ASP A 101 -12.84 -11.69 -17.25
N LEU A 102 -11.77 -11.25 -16.58
CA LEU A 102 -11.14 -9.96 -16.85
C LEU A 102 -10.42 -9.96 -18.21
N MET A 103 -9.79 -11.07 -18.56
CA MET A 103 -9.02 -11.27 -19.79
C MET A 103 -9.88 -11.53 -21.03
N LYS A 104 -11.16 -11.89 -20.90
CA LYS A 104 -12.09 -12.04 -22.05
C LYS A 104 -12.26 -10.74 -22.85
N LYS A 105 -11.96 -9.60 -22.23
CA LYS A 105 -12.05 -8.26 -22.86
C LYS A 105 -10.73 -7.80 -23.48
N ASP A 106 -9.67 -8.59 -23.35
CA ASP A 106 -8.31 -8.30 -23.83
C ASP A 106 -7.89 -9.38 -24.84
N ASP A 107 -7.50 -9.00 -26.05
CA ASP A 107 -6.99 -9.91 -27.10
C ASP A 107 -5.46 -9.83 -27.25
N GLY A 108 -4.79 -9.22 -26.27
CA GLY A 108 -3.38 -8.87 -26.33
C GLY A 108 -2.41 -9.89 -25.74
N GLU A 109 -1.18 -9.41 -25.55
CA GLU A 109 -0.05 -10.17 -25.00
C GLU A 109 -0.33 -10.69 -23.57
N SER A 110 -1.06 -9.91 -22.77
CA SER A 110 -1.43 -10.26 -21.38
C SER A 110 -2.25 -11.54 -21.33
N GLN A 111 -3.26 -11.67 -22.20
CA GLN A 111 -4.09 -12.86 -22.29
C GLN A 111 -3.27 -14.10 -22.67
N SER A 112 -2.33 -13.95 -23.61
CA SER A 112 -1.47 -15.06 -24.03
C SER A 112 -0.56 -15.54 -22.90
N LYS A 113 0.08 -14.61 -22.18
CA LYS A 113 0.92 -14.94 -20.99
C LYS A 113 0.11 -15.61 -19.90
N TRP A 114 -1.11 -15.13 -19.65
CA TRP A 114 -2.00 -15.71 -18.65
C TRP A 114 -2.48 -17.13 -19.03
N LYS A 115 -2.82 -17.35 -20.30
CA LYS A 115 -3.16 -18.69 -20.81
C LYS A 115 -1.98 -19.66 -20.70
N ALA A 116 -0.78 -19.21 -21.04
CA ALA A 116 0.43 -20.01 -20.86
C ALA A 116 0.66 -20.38 -19.39
N PHE A 117 0.53 -19.41 -18.47
CA PHE A 117 0.62 -19.64 -17.04
C PHE A 117 -0.43 -20.63 -16.53
N THR A 118 -1.71 -20.42 -16.86
CA THR A 118 -2.80 -21.31 -16.41
C THR A 118 -2.69 -22.73 -16.97
N GLN A 119 -2.27 -22.88 -18.23
CA GLN A 119 -2.01 -24.20 -18.82
C GLN A 119 -0.94 -24.97 -18.03
N VAL A 120 0.12 -24.28 -17.62
CA VAL A 120 1.17 -24.84 -16.77
C VAL A 120 0.63 -25.18 -15.37
N VAL A 121 -0.16 -24.30 -14.76
CA VAL A 121 -0.74 -24.55 -13.43
C VAL A 121 -1.63 -25.79 -13.45
N TYR A 122 -2.48 -25.94 -14.46
CA TYR A 122 -3.34 -27.11 -14.59
C TYR A 122 -2.56 -28.39 -14.90
N SER A 123 -1.53 -28.33 -15.75
CA SER A 123 -0.73 -29.53 -16.05
C SER A 123 -0.02 -30.06 -14.79
N MET A 124 0.45 -29.15 -13.93
CA MET A 124 1.01 -29.48 -12.62
C MET A 124 0.00 -30.11 -11.67
N LEU A 125 -1.21 -29.55 -11.59
CA LEU A 125 -2.27 -30.08 -10.73
C LEU A 125 -2.76 -31.46 -11.18
N ASP A 126 -2.81 -31.70 -12.50
CA ASP A 126 -3.32 -32.96 -13.06
C ASP A 126 -2.28 -34.08 -13.08
N ASN A 127 -0.99 -33.76 -13.22
CA ASN A 127 0.09 -34.75 -13.23
C ASN A 127 1.37 -34.22 -12.54
N PRO A 128 1.41 -34.18 -11.21
CA PRO A 128 2.57 -33.66 -10.48
C PRO A 128 3.87 -34.46 -10.72
N GLY A 129 3.77 -35.71 -11.19
CA GLY A 129 4.93 -36.57 -11.53
C GLY A 129 5.41 -36.47 -12.98
N LYS A 130 4.75 -35.70 -13.85
CA LYS A 130 5.14 -35.54 -15.28
C LYS A 130 6.06 -34.35 -15.53
N LEU A 131 5.99 -33.30 -14.72
CA LEU A 131 6.90 -32.18 -14.84
C LEU A 131 8.19 -32.58 -14.13
N GLU A 132 9.31 -32.58 -14.85
CA GLU A 132 10.57 -32.80 -14.18
C GLU A 132 10.86 -31.64 -13.21
N MET A 133 11.61 -31.90 -12.14
CA MET A 133 12.05 -30.86 -11.19
C MET A 133 12.75 -29.68 -11.88
N SER A 134 13.31 -29.89 -13.08
CA SER A 134 13.89 -28.89 -13.97
C SER A 134 12.83 -27.95 -14.57
N ASP A 135 11.70 -28.48 -15.02
CA ASP A 135 10.60 -27.70 -15.59
C ASP A 135 9.88 -26.88 -14.51
N GLN A 136 9.73 -27.44 -13.30
CA GLN A 136 9.20 -26.67 -12.16
C GLN A 136 10.12 -25.50 -11.80
N LYS A 137 11.45 -25.74 -11.80
CA LYS A 137 12.44 -24.70 -11.50
C LYS A 137 12.53 -23.63 -12.59
N SER A 138 12.40 -24.00 -13.87
CA SER A 138 12.42 -23.02 -14.97
C SER A 138 11.20 -22.11 -14.91
N LEU A 139 10.02 -22.64 -14.61
CA LEU A 139 8.81 -21.85 -14.39
C LEU A 139 8.91 -20.92 -13.18
N LEU A 140 9.41 -21.43 -12.06
CA LEU A 140 9.65 -20.61 -10.86
C LEU A 140 10.72 -19.53 -11.11
N SER A 141 11.64 -19.75 -12.04
CA SER A 141 12.68 -18.77 -12.40
C SER A 141 12.14 -17.57 -13.16
N GLU A 142 11.00 -17.69 -13.85
CA GLU A 142 10.31 -16.53 -14.47
C GLU A 142 9.67 -15.61 -13.42
N PHE A 143 9.45 -16.12 -12.21
CA PHE A 143 8.89 -15.37 -11.07
C PHE A 143 9.97 -15.01 -10.04
N ASP A 144 11.14 -14.63 -10.53
CA ASP A 144 12.30 -14.27 -9.73
C ASP A 144 12.19 -12.85 -9.09
N SER A 145 13.33 -12.36 -8.59
CA SER A 145 13.41 -11.02 -8.01
C SER A 145 13.13 -9.89 -9.02
N THR A 146 13.34 -10.12 -10.32
CA THR A 146 13.06 -9.11 -11.36
C THR A 146 11.56 -8.97 -11.57
N PHE A 147 10.83 -10.08 -11.52
CA PHE A 147 9.36 -10.07 -11.48
C PHE A 147 8.84 -9.33 -10.25
N ASP A 148 9.36 -9.64 -9.06
CA ASP A 148 8.97 -8.96 -7.81
C ASP A 148 9.23 -7.46 -7.89
N SER A 149 10.38 -7.04 -8.42
CA SER A 149 10.73 -5.63 -8.59
C SER A 149 9.79 -4.93 -9.59
N SER A 150 9.40 -5.61 -10.67
CA SER A 150 8.48 -5.08 -11.67
C SER A 150 7.08 -4.89 -11.09
N LEU A 151 6.59 -5.89 -10.34
CA LEU A 151 5.32 -5.81 -9.63
C LEU A 151 5.32 -4.70 -8.58
N GLN A 152 6.37 -4.60 -7.76
CA GLN A 152 6.55 -3.51 -6.81
C GLN A 152 6.55 -2.14 -7.50
N THR A 153 7.22 -2.02 -8.65
CA THR A 153 7.27 -0.76 -9.42
C THR A 153 5.88 -0.34 -9.89
N LEU A 154 5.10 -1.26 -10.46
CA LEU A 154 3.73 -0.97 -10.91
C LEU A 154 2.81 -0.59 -9.76
N VAL A 155 2.88 -1.31 -8.64
CA VAL A 155 2.10 -0.97 -7.44
C VAL A 155 2.57 0.37 -6.87
N THR A 156 3.87 0.70 -6.94
CA THR A 156 4.40 2.01 -6.50
C THR A 156 3.74 3.11 -7.32
N LYS A 157 3.79 2.94 -8.64
CA LYS A 157 3.22 3.88 -9.59
C LYS A 157 1.74 4.11 -9.28
N PHE A 158 0.98 3.03 -9.07
CA PHE A 158 -0.44 3.13 -8.68
C PHE A 158 -0.66 4.02 -7.45
N PHE A 159 0.06 3.78 -6.35
CA PHE A 159 -0.12 4.59 -5.13
C PHE A 159 0.37 6.02 -5.26
N LEU A 160 1.47 6.26 -6.00
CA LEU A 160 1.96 7.61 -6.28
C LEU A 160 0.96 8.40 -7.14
N THR A 161 0.41 7.78 -8.17
CA THR A 161 -0.61 8.41 -8.99
C THR A 161 -1.89 8.67 -8.18
N LEU A 162 -2.31 7.72 -7.33
CA LEU A 162 -3.46 7.91 -6.46
C LEU A 162 -3.28 9.09 -5.48
N ASP A 163 -2.12 9.20 -4.82
CA ASP A 163 -1.81 10.32 -3.91
C ASP A 163 -1.76 11.66 -4.67
N SER A 164 -1.33 11.66 -5.93
CA SER A 164 -1.33 12.87 -6.76
C SER A 164 -2.74 13.37 -7.14
N ILE A 165 -3.70 12.45 -7.27
CA ILE A 165 -5.08 12.76 -7.67
C ILE A 165 -5.94 13.15 -6.46
N LEU A 166 -5.56 12.70 -5.25
CA LEU A 166 -6.32 12.92 -4.02
C LEU A 166 -5.57 13.86 -3.06
N PRO A 167 -5.53 15.18 -3.36
CA PRO A 167 -4.86 16.14 -2.51
C PRO A 167 -5.53 16.23 -1.14
N VAL A 168 -4.74 16.52 -0.11
CA VAL A 168 -5.26 16.78 1.24
C VAL A 168 -6.01 18.12 1.22
N PRO A 169 -7.31 18.16 1.59
CA PRO A 169 -8.07 19.41 1.61
C PRO A 169 -7.57 20.35 2.71
N SER A 170 -7.72 21.65 2.50
CA SER A 170 -7.43 22.65 3.55
C SER A 170 -8.44 22.60 4.69
N LEU A 171 -8.11 23.23 5.82
CA LEU A 171 -9.07 23.38 6.92
C LEU A 171 -10.33 24.14 6.47
N ASP A 172 -10.16 25.21 5.68
CA ASP A 172 -11.29 25.99 5.16
C ASP A 172 -12.17 25.18 4.21
N GLN A 173 -11.57 24.41 3.30
CA GLN A 173 -12.30 23.52 2.39
C GLN A 173 -13.05 22.44 3.17
N THR A 174 -12.38 21.83 4.16
CA THR A 174 -12.97 20.80 5.01
C THR A 174 -14.13 21.36 5.83
N SER A 175 -13.96 22.53 6.44
CA SER A 175 -15.02 23.26 7.16
C SER A 175 -16.24 23.52 6.27
N LEU A 176 -16.01 23.99 5.03
CA LEU A 176 -17.07 24.26 4.07
C LEU A 176 -17.83 23.00 3.64
N TRP A 177 -17.16 21.85 3.51
CA TRP A 177 -17.78 20.56 3.18
C TRP A 177 -18.54 19.97 4.37
N LEU A 178 -18.01 20.12 5.58
CA LEU A 178 -18.59 19.50 6.79
C LEU A 178 -19.76 20.29 7.38
N ARG A 179 -19.88 21.60 7.15
CA ARG A 179 -21.02 22.46 7.60
C ARG A 179 -21.71 21.99 8.90
N LEU A 180 -21.14 22.24 10.08
CA LEU A 180 -21.71 21.84 11.39
C LEU A 180 -22.44 20.47 11.37
N CYS A 181 -21.86 19.46 10.71
CA CYS A 181 -22.48 18.14 10.60
C CYS A 181 -22.55 17.51 12.01
N PRO A 182 -23.74 17.14 12.51
CA PRO A 182 -23.89 16.61 13.86
C PRO A 182 -23.07 15.35 14.13
N SER A 183 -22.86 14.50 13.11
CA SER A 183 -22.05 13.28 13.27
C SER A 183 -20.58 13.58 13.56
N VAL A 184 -20.02 14.61 12.92
CA VAL A 184 -18.64 15.04 13.16
C VAL A 184 -18.48 15.62 14.55
N LEU A 185 -19.44 16.43 15.00
CA LEU A 185 -19.41 16.99 16.35
C LEU A 185 -19.47 15.88 17.41
N LYS A 186 -20.29 14.85 17.18
CA LYS A 186 -20.33 13.67 18.04
C LYS A 186 -19.00 12.90 18.04
N GLU A 187 -18.36 12.71 16.88
CA GLU A 187 -17.02 12.10 16.82
C GLU A 187 -15.99 12.94 17.60
N CYS A 188 -16.11 14.27 17.61
CA CYS A 188 -15.27 15.12 18.45
C CYS A 188 -15.55 14.91 19.94
N GLU A 189 -16.82 14.82 20.36
CA GLU A 189 -17.21 14.50 21.74
C GLU A 189 -16.62 13.14 22.17
N ASP A 190 -16.77 12.10 21.35
CA ASP A 190 -16.24 10.76 21.62
C ASP A 190 -14.70 10.76 21.81
N ILE A 191 -13.98 11.57 21.03
CA ILE A 191 -12.51 11.72 21.17
C ILE A 191 -12.15 12.48 22.46
N LEU A 192 -12.95 13.47 22.86
CA LEU A 192 -12.69 14.24 24.09
C LEU A 192 -13.04 13.43 25.35
N ASP A 193 -14.03 12.54 25.26
CA ASP A 193 -14.38 11.59 26.32
C ASP A 193 -13.31 10.50 26.49
N GLN A 194 -12.55 10.18 25.44
CA GLN A 194 -11.43 9.23 25.44
C GLN A 194 -10.16 9.90 24.89
N PRO A 195 -9.50 10.78 25.67
CA PRO A 195 -8.46 11.67 25.17
C PRO A 195 -7.09 10.99 24.96
N GLU A 196 -6.92 9.72 25.32
CA GLU A 196 -5.66 8.98 25.22
C GLU A 196 -5.07 9.01 23.80
N PRO A 197 -5.83 8.78 22.71
CA PRO A 197 -5.30 8.84 21.36
C PRO A 197 -4.73 10.21 21.01
N LEU A 198 -5.41 11.29 21.41
CA LEU A 198 -4.97 12.66 21.19
C LEU A 198 -3.73 13.00 22.04
N SER A 199 -3.75 12.62 23.32
CA SER A 199 -2.64 12.83 24.25
C SER A 199 -1.37 12.14 23.76
N ASN A 200 -1.47 10.85 23.38
CA ASN A 200 -0.36 10.07 22.84
C ASN A 200 0.21 10.70 21.57
N LEU A 201 -0.65 11.21 20.67
CA LEU A 201 -0.21 11.89 19.46
C LEU A 201 0.57 13.18 19.78
N LEU A 202 0.03 14.02 20.67
CA LEU A 202 0.65 15.27 21.07
C LEU A 202 1.97 15.04 21.82
N GLN A 203 2.01 14.05 22.70
CA GLN A 203 3.22 13.66 23.42
C GLN A 203 4.29 13.12 22.48
N HIS A 204 3.93 12.26 21.54
CA HIS A 204 4.86 11.78 20.50
C HIS A 204 5.41 12.94 19.68
N HIS A 205 4.57 13.88 19.26
CA HIS A 205 5.03 15.08 18.56
C HIS A 205 5.92 15.98 19.43
N LYS A 206 5.66 16.09 20.73
CA LYS A 206 6.51 16.84 21.67
C LYS A 206 7.90 16.23 21.86
N GLN A 207 7.99 14.91 21.79
CA GLN A 207 9.25 14.17 21.94
C GLN A 207 10.06 14.15 20.64
N ASN A 208 9.39 14.06 19.48
CA ASN A 208 10.03 13.83 18.18
C ASN A 208 10.13 15.09 17.31
N SER A 209 9.32 16.09 17.60
CA SER A 209 9.48 17.46 17.11
C SER A 209 9.98 18.24 18.31
N THR A 210 11.14 18.87 18.21
CA THR A 210 11.38 20.08 18.99
C THR A 210 10.22 21.01 18.63
N PHE A 211 9.13 21.03 19.41
CA PHE A 211 8.31 22.23 19.48
C PHE A 211 9.34 23.31 19.68
N SER A 212 9.45 24.24 18.74
CA SER A 212 10.26 25.43 18.94
C SER A 212 9.67 26.13 20.15
N THR A 213 10.13 25.76 21.34
CA THR A 213 9.79 26.34 22.64
C THR A 213 10.32 27.78 22.74
N GLY A 214 10.76 28.36 21.62
CA GLY A 214 11.05 29.79 21.47
C GLY A 214 9.83 30.67 21.23
N LEU A 215 8.63 30.13 20.96
CA LEU A 215 7.44 30.97 20.67
C LEU A 215 6.42 31.10 21.82
N TYR A 216 6.64 30.43 22.95
CA TYR A 216 5.73 30.53 24.10
C TYR A 216 6.33 31.22 25.33
N SER A 217 7.50 31.85 25.18
CA SER A 217 8.08 32.71 26.23
C SER A 217 8.12 34.17 25.76
N SER A 218 6.95 34.74 25.47
CA SER A 218 6.61 36.16 25.69
C SER A 218 5.24 36.48 25.05
N GLY A 219 4.18 36.40 25.86
CA GLY A 219 3.01 37.31 25.85
C GLY A 219 2.31 37.77 24.55
N SER A 220 2.51 37.16 23.39
CA SER A 220 1.87 37.60 22.14
C SER A 220 1.45 36.42 21.28
N LEU A 221 0.15 36.19 21.14
CA LEU A 221 -0.38 35.36 20.05
C LEU A 221 0.03 36.00 18.71
N PRO A 222 0.60 35.26 17.75
CA PRO A 222 0.80 35.80 16.42
C PRO A 222 -0.55 36.13 15.80
N GLY A 223 -0.71 37.34 15.27
CA GLY A 223 -1.92 37.75 14.56
C GLY A 223 -2.16 36.86 13.36
N PHE A 224 -3.43 36.74 12.94
CA PHE A 224 -3.89 35.97 11.78
C PHE A 224 -3.13 36.25 10.46
N SER A 225 -2.31 37.30 10.41
CA SER A 225 -1.51 37.72 9.26
C SER A 225 -0.16 37.00 9.10
N ASP A 226 0.33 36.27 10.10
CA ASP A 226 1.67 35.65 10.10
C ASP A 226 1.66 34.11 9.94
N LEU A 227 0.57 33.52 9.43
CA LEU A 227 0.53 32.09 9.15
C LEU A 227 1.46 31.76 7.96
N PRO A 228 2.47 30.89 8.12
CA PRO A 228 3.33 30.51 7.00
C PRO A 228 2.54 29.78 5.92
N ASP A 229 2.81 30.14 4.66
CA ASP A 229 2.11 29.65 3.48
C ASP A 229 1.88 28.12 3.49
N GLN A 230 0.63 27.77 3.16
CA GLN A 230 0.02 26.45 3.24
C GLN A 230 0.67 25.37 2.34
N GLN A 231 1.60 25.77 1.46
CA GLN A 231 2.45 24.86 0.68
C GLN A 231 3.45 24.07 1.54
N THR A 232 3.72 24.53 2.77
CA THR A 232 4.70 23.89 3.65
C THR A 232 4.23 22.53 4.16
N GLY A 233 2.92 22.36 4.43
CA GLY A 233 2.34 21.08 4.85
C GLY A 233 2.39 20.01 3.76
N GLN A 234 2.08 20.37 2.51
CA GLN A 234 2.22 19.47 1.35
C GLN A 234 3.68 19.04 1.14
N ARG A 235 4.63 19.96 1.34
CA ARG A 235 6.07 19.66 1.25
C ARG A 235 6.56 18.71 2.35
N ILE A 236 6.02 18.78 3.56
CA ILE A 236 6.41 17.90 4.67
C ILE A 236 5.94 16.46 4.41
N VAL A 237 4.69 16.28 3.96
CA VAL A 237 4.15 14.95 3.63
C VAL A 237 4.90 14.34 2.45
N LEU A 238 5.10 15.08 1.36
CA LEU A 238 5.88 14.61 0.20
C LEU A 238 7.34 14.29 0.56
N ARG A 239 7.94 15.01 1.53
CA ARG A 239 9.29 14.72 2.05
C ARG A 239 9.34 13.43 2.86
N GLN A 240 8.32 13.10 3.66
CA GLN A 240 8.29 11.87 4.44
C GLN A 240 8.24 10.63 3.52
N TRP A 241 7.43 10.66 2.46
CA TRP A 241 7.39 9.57 1.47
C TRP A 241 8.68 9.47 0.65
N LYS A 242 9.27 10.61 0.24
CA LYS A 242 10.60 10.60 -0.40
C LYS A 242 11.69 10.05 0.52
N SER A 243 11.64 10.35 1.81
CA SER A 243 12.61 9.85 2.80
C SER A 243 12.45 8.34 3.04
N LEU A 244 11.22 7.84 3.09
CA LEU A 244 10.95 6.40 3.18
C LEU A 244 11.38 5.67 1.89
N PHE A 245 11.17 6.28 0.73
CA PHE A 245 11.62 5.76 -0.56
C PHE A 245 13.16 5.62 -0.63
N LEU A 246 13.89 6.66 -0.21
CA LEU A 246 15.35 6.65 -0.16
C LEU A 246 15.93 5.65 0.85
N LEU A 247 15.21 5.31 1.93
CA LEU A 247 15.61 4.27 2.88
C LEU A 247 15.42 2.85 2.32
N THR A 248 14.47 2.66 1.40
CA THR A 248 14.23 1.37 0.72
C THR A 248 15.06 1.15 -0.54
N THR A 249 15.56 2.22 -1.16
CA THR A 249 16.42 2.14 -2.35
C THR A 249 17.85 2.50 -1.98
N LYS A 250 18.72 1.51 -1.74
CA LYS A 250 20.17 1.76 -1.79
C LYS A 250 20.54 2.16 -3.22
N PRO A 251 21.27 3.26 -3.45
CA PRO A 251 21.66 3.67 -4.79
C PRO A 251 22.66 2.68 -5.39
N LEU A 252 22.36 2.21 -6.60
CA LEU A 252 23.23 1.40 -7.45
C LEU A 252 24.27 2.30 -8.12
N THR A 253 25.23 2.83 -7.35
CA THR A 253 26.41 3.53 -7.91
C THR A 253 27.63 3.26 -7.06
N SER A 254 28.13 2.02 -7.09
CA SER A 254 29.55 1.69 -6.84
C SER A 254 29.82 0.23 -7.24
N MET A 255 29.71 -0.09 -8.53
CA MET A 255 30.38 -1.25 -9.15
C MET A 255 30.71 -0.91 -10.61
N MET A 256 31.39 0.21 -10.82
CA MET A 256 32.25 0.44 -11.99
C MET A 256 33.46 1.25 -11.52
N SER A 257 34.33 0.59 -10.76
CA SER A 257 35.78 0.81 -10.72
C SER A 257 36.43 -0.43 -10.11
#